data_AF-A0A5N6ZM85-F1
#
_entry.id   AF-A0A5N6ZM85-F1
#
_cell.length_a   1.000
_cell.length_b   1.000
_cell.length_c   1.000
_cell.angle_alpha   90.00
_cell.angle_beta   90.00
_cell.angle_gamma   90.00
#
_symmetry.space_group_name_H-M   'P 1'
#
loop_
_entity.id
_entity.type
_entity.pdbx_description
1 polymer ?
#
loop_
_entity_poly.entity_id
_entity_poly.type
_entity_poly.pdbx_seq_one_letter_code
_entity_poly.pdbx_strand_id
1 'polypeptide(L)'
;MPANDTEQLPETQAPPPTTEEASQRQAWSSEGYGLPPTSDKPPYGPVEPTPSRREPVERPLSKHATHLFTLSYLVFFAIFGTLARLGLQALTAYPGAPVVTGVLWANVGGSLLMGFFLEDKNLFREEWGDVNQNNNNNGTGIDPSAESKRHKSIKKTIPLYIGLTTGFCGCFTSFSSFIRDIFLALSNDLSDPSTPNGGYSFMALVAVILITVALSLGALIFGAHLALALDPLTPSFPFRFTRRFIDPLFIVLGWGCWLGAVFLAIWPPDRHDNGPEFWRGRAVFAVVFAPLGCFLRYYVSLVLNARLPAFPLGTFAVNIFGTIILAMCYDLQHVDGIGASSVGYGASSSILTSCQVLAGVMDGFCGSATTISTWVAELNGLSRRRHAYFYGTVSIGVALGFFVIITGSLRWTRGFVEPVCK
;
A
#
# COMPACT_ATOMS: atom_id res chain seq x y z
N MET A 1 -0.32 46.49 -36.70
CA MET A 1 0.98 46.87 -36.11
C MET A 1 0.71 47.96 -35.07
N PRO A 2 1.35 47.90 -33.89
CA PRO A 2 0.75 48.17 -32.56
C PRO A 2 1.42 49.40 -31.87
N ALA A 3 1.20 49.84 -30.61
CA ALA A 3 0.57 49.31 -29.39
C ALA A 3 0.27 50.45 -28.36
N ASN A 4 -0.69 50.18 -27.46
CA ASN A 4 -0.81 50.47 -26.01
C ASN A 4 -0.29 51.77 -25.35
N ASP A 5 -1.10 52.38 -24.46
CA ASP A 5 -0.92 52.19 -23.00
C ASP A 5 -2.00 52.83 -22.09
N THR A 6 -2.31 52.09 -21.02
CA THR A 6 -2.76 52.46 -19.67
C THR A 6 -4.07 53.24 -19.42
N GLU A 7 -5.09 52.52 -18.93
CA GLU A 7 -5.94 53.02 -17.84
C GLU A 7 -6.14 51.91 -16.79
N GLN A 8 -5.70 52.21 -15.57
CA GLN A 8 -5.88 51.42 -14.36
C GLN A 8 -7.34 51.55 -13.90
N LEU A 9 -7.99 50.44 -13.57
CA LEU A 9 -9.28 50.44 -12.85
C LEU A 9 -9.13 49.71 -11.51
N PRO A 10 -9.53 50.34 -10.39
CA PRO A 10 -9.43 49.75 -9.06
C PRO A 10 -10.53 48.70 -8.84
N GLU A 11 -10.09 47.50 -8.50
CA GLU A 11 -10.94 46.37 -8.11
C GLU A 11 -11.36 46.56 -6.65
N THR A 12 -12.38 47.39 -6.40
CA THR A 12 -13.03 47.42 -5.07
C THR A 12 -14.46 47.95 -5.16
N GLN A 13 -15.38 47.09 -5.56
CA GLN A 13 -16.80 47.15 -5.18
C GLN A 13 -17.47 45.81 -5.54
N ALA A 14 -17.42 44.85 -4.62
CA ALA A 14 -18.24 43.65 -4.67
C ALA A 14 -19.36 43.75 -3.62
N PRO A 15 -20.64 43.55 -3.99
CA PRO A 15 -21.77 43.54 -3.05
C PRO A 15 -21.83 42.25 -2.19
N PRO A 16 -22.50 42.29 -1.02
CA PRO A 16 -22.48 41.22 -0.02
C PRO A 16 -23.35 39.99 -0.39
N PRO A 17 -23.16 38.84 0.30
CA PRO A 17 -23.63 37.54 -0.18
C PRO A 17 -25.10 37.30 0.19
N THR A 18 -25.85 36.69 -0.73
CA THR A 18 -27.07 35.96 -0.42
C THR A 18 -26.83 34.47 -0.65
N THR A 19 -27.30 33.70 0.32
CA THR A 19 -27.25 32.24 0.48
C THR A 19 -27.88 31.49 -0.68
N GLU A 20 -27.25 30.41 -1.15
CA GLU A 20 -27.72 29.02 -1.01
C GLU A 20 -26.87 28.05 -1.87
N GLU A 21 -26.64 26.87 -1.29
CA GLU A 21 -26.32 25.59 -1.95
C GLU A 21 -25.02 25.45 -2.77
N ALA A 22 -24.03 24.82 -2.12
CA ALA A 22 -22.83 24.30 -2.75
C ALA A 22 -23.16 23.20 -3.78
N SER A 23 -22.60 23.37 -4.97
CA SER A 23 -22.77 22.51 -6.15
C SER A 23 -22.43 21.04 -5.89
N GLN A 24 -23.45 20.20 -5.90
CA GLN A 24 -23.30 18.78 -6.16
C GLN A 24 -22.87 18.60 -7.62
N ARG A 25 -21.75 17.89 -7.84
CA ARG A 25 -21.33 17.45 -9.19
C ARG A 25 -22.46 16.61 -9.80
N GLN A 26 -23.14 17.18 -10.79
CA GLN A 26 -24.18 16.51 -11.58
C GLN A 26 -23.60 15.31 -12.34
N ALA A 27 -24.28 14.18 -12.17
CA ALA A 27 -24.17 13.02 -13.03
C ALA A 27 -24.73 13.37 -14.42
N TRP A 28 -23.98 13.01 -15.46
CA TRP A 28 -24.37 13.25 -16.84
C TRP A 28 -25.52 12.30 -17.22
N SER A 29 -26.70 12.87 -17.46
CA SER A 29 -27.86 12.22 -18.08
C SER A 29 -27.66 12.20 -19.60
N SER A 30 -27.59 11.01 -20.17
CA SER A 30 -27.60 10.79 -21.62
C SER A 30 -29.05 10.51 -22.05
N GLU A 31 -29.77 11.55 -22.46
CA GLU A 31 -30.99 11.42 -23.28
C GLU A 31 -30.85 12.24 -24.55
N GLY A 32 -31.14 11.59 -25.68
CA GLY A 32 -31.63 12.26 -26.89
C GLY A 32 -30.69 12.29 -28.08
N TYR A 33 -30.77 11.28 -28.95
CA TYR A 33 -31.01 11.48 -30.38
C TYR A 33 -31.85 10.31 -30.91
N GLY A 34 -33.09 10.59 -31.28
CA GLY A 34 -34.02 9.63 -31.87
C GLY A 34 -33.77 9.43 -33.36
N LEU A 35 -33.76 8.18 -33.80
CA LEU A 35 -33.77 7.79 -35.22
C LEU A 35 -35.14 7.15 -35.58
N PRO A 36 -35.61 7.34 -36.82
CA PRO A 36 -37.00 7.06 -37.23
C PRO A 36 -37.31 5.56 -37.36
N PRO A 37 -38.61 5.16 -37.36
CA PRO A 37 -39.02 3.77 -37.28
C PRO A 37 -38.94 3.10 -38.67
N THR A 38 -38.11 2.06 -38.79
CA THR A 38 -38.20 1.12 -39.91
C THR A 38 -39.00 -0.11 -39.46
N SER A 39 -40.24 -0.17 -39.94
CA SER A 39 -41.03 -1.39 -40.01
C SER A 39 -40.30 -2.39 -40.90
N ASP A 40 -39.99 -3.58 -40.38
CA ASP A 40 -40.09 -4.86 -41.09
C ASP A 40 -39.83 -6.02 -40.11
N LYS A 41 -40.89 -6.78 -39.80
CA LYS A 41 -40.80 -8.08 -39.13
C LYS A 41 -40.69 -9.17 -40.19
N PRO A 42 -39.67 -10.06 -40.16
CA PRO A 42 -39.75 -11.33 -40.87
C PRO A 42 -40.45 -12.42 -40.03
N PRO A 43 -40.99 -13.48 -40.67
CA PRO A 43 -41.95 -14.39 -40.07
C PRO A 43 -41.31 -15.42 -39.13
N TYR A 44 -42.08 -15.81 -38.11
CA TYR A 44 -41.79 -16.86 -37.15
C TYR A 44 -41.59 -18.21 -37.85
N GLY A 45 -40.40 -18.81 -37.74
CA GLY A 45 -40.16 -20.24 -38.00
C GLY A 45 -39.98 -21.00 -36.68
N PRO A 46 -40.27 -22.31 -36.59
CA PRO A 46 -40.11 -23.07 -35.36
C PRO A 46 -38.62 -23.18 -35.01
N VAL A 47 -38.21 -22.61 -33.88
CA VAL A 47 -36.86 -22.77 -33.32
C VAL A 47 -36.80 -24.14 -32.64
N GLU A 48 -36.04 -25.06 -33.23
CA GLU A 48 -35.62 -26.30 -32.58
C GLU A 48 -34.87 -25.96 -31.28
N PRO A 49 -35.20 -26.56 -30.12
CA PRO A 49 -34.53 -26.24 -28.87
C PRO A 49 -33.09 -26.76 -28.89
N THR A 50 -32.14 -25.84 -29.05
CA THR A 50 -30.71 -26.08 -28.82
C THR A 50 -30.54 -26.68 -27.41
N PRO A 51 -29.90 -27.86 -27.25
CA PRO A 51 -29.78 -28.47 -25.93
C PRO A 51 -28.98 -27.55 -25.02
N SER A 52 -29.63 -27.02 -23.98
CA SER A 52 -29.01 -26.21 -22.95
C SER A 52 -27.96 -27.06 -22.24
N ARG A 53 -26.70 -26.88 -22.60
CA ARG A 53 -25.56 -27.36 -21.82
C ARG A 53 -25.58 -26.59 -20.50
N ARG A 54 -26.27 -27.15 -19.49
CA ARG A 54 -26.20 -26.66 -18.11
C ARG A 54 -24.74 -26.79 -17.68
N GLU A 55 -24.00 -25.69 -17.72
CA GLU A 55 -22.71 -25.63 -17.06
C GLU A 55 -22.93 -25.98 -15.58
N PRO A 56 -22.16 -26.92 -15.01
CA PRO A 56 -22.32 -27.26 -13.61
C PRO A 56 -22.02 -26.03 -12.76
N VAL A 57 -23.01 -25.56 -12.02
CA VAL A 57 -22.88 -24.54 -10.98
C VAL A 57 -21.85 -25.07 -9.97
N GLU A 58 -20.62 -24.57 -10.05
CA GLU A 58 -19.53 -25.06 -9.22
C GLU A 58 -19.80 -24.75 -7.75
N ARG A 59 -19.66 -25.76 -6.89
CA ARG A 59 -19.96 -25.65 -5.45
C ARG A 59 -19.07 -24.57 -4.79
N PRO A 60 -19.61 -23.77 -3.86
CA PRO A 60 -18.81 -22.81 -3.10
C PRO A 60 -17.70 -23.54 -2.33
N LEU A 61 -16.48 -22.99 -2.34
CA LEU A 61 -15.34 -23.53 -1.58
C LEU A 61 -15.67 -23.60 -0.08
N SER A 62 -15.08 -24.59 0.61
CA SER A 62 -15.09 -24.61 2.07
C SER A 62 -14.44 -23.34 2.61
N LYS A 63 -15.04 -22.72 3.65
CA LYS A 63 -14.50 -21.51 4.30
C LYS A 63 -13.03 -21.66 4.70
N HIS A 64 -12.63 -22.87 5.09
CA HIS A 64 -11.24 -23.18 5.44
C HIS A 64 -10.30 -23.15 4.23
N ALA A 65 -10.75 -23.61 3.07
CA ALA A 65 -9.94 -23.59 1.84
C ALA A 65 -9.72 -22.14 1.37
N THR A 66 -10.77 -21.32 1.34
CA THR A 66 -10.64 -19.89 1.01
C THR A 66 -9.69 -19.18 1.96
N HIS A 67 -9.79 -19.44 3.26
CA HIS A 67 -8.89 -18.87 4.26
C HIS A 67 -7.43 -19.31 4.03
N LEU A 68 -7.19 -20.59 3.74
CA LEU A 68 -5.85 -21.10 3.42
C LEU A 68 -5.27 -20.43 2.17
N PHE A 69 -6.06 -20.27 1.12
CA PHE A 69 -5.62 -19.56 -0.08
C PHE A 69 -5.30 -18.10 0.21
N THR A 70 -6.16 -17.40 0.96
CA THR A 70 -5.89 -16.01 1.38
C THR A 70 -4.58 -15.89 2.12
N LEU A 71 -4.30 -16.76 3.10
CA LEU A 71 -3.03 -16.74 3.83
C LEU A 71 -1.84 -17.03 2.91
N SER A 72 -1.98 -17.98 1.98
CA SER A 72 -0.92 -18.35 1.05
C SER A 72 -0.57 -17.19 0.10
N TYR A 73 -1.58 -16.50 -0.43
CA TYR A 73 -1.39 -15.27 -1.20
C TYR A 73 -0.75 -14.16 -0.37
N LEU A 74 -1.20 -13.95 0.87
CA LEU A 74 -0.62 -12.95 1.77
C LEU A 74 0.86 -13.22 2.02
N VAL A 75 1.25 -14.48 2.31
CA VAL A 75 2.67 -14.85 2.50
C VAL A 75 3.48 -14.54 1.24
N PHE A 76 3.05 -15.07 0.09
CA PHE A 76 3.79 -14.90 -1.16
C PHE A 76 3.96 -13.42 -1.52
N PHE A 77 2.87 -12.66 -1.52
CA PHE A 77 2.91 -11.26 -1.90
C PHE A 77 3.54 -10.35 -0.84
N ALA A 78 3.54 -10.73 0.45
CA ALA A 78 4.30 -10.01 1.47
C ALA A 78 5.82 -10.13 1.23
N ILE A 79 6.29 -11.32 0.85
CA ILE A 79 7.70 -11.55 0.48
C ILE A 79 8.06 -10.70 -0.74
N PHE A 80 7.28 -10.78 -1.82
CA PHE A 80 7.55 -10.02 -3.04
C PHE A 80 7.44 -8.51 -2.85
N GLY A 81 6.45 -8.04 -2.09
CA GLY A 81 6.31 -6.61 -1.76
C GLY A 81 7.50 -6.10 -0.96
N THR A 82 7.96 -6.86 0.03
CA THR A 82 9.14 -6.51 0.83
C THR A 82 10.41 -6.47 -0.01
N LEU A 83 10.63 -7.48 -0.86
CA LEU A 83 11.76 -7.51 -1.78
C LEU A 83 11.73 -6.36 -2.79
N ALA A 84 10.55 -6.03 -3.33
CA ALA A 84 10.38 -4.88 -4.21
C ALA A 84 10.72 -3.57 -3.49
N ARG A 85 10.32 -3.42 -2.22
CA ARG A 85 10.66 -2.23 -1.42
C ARG A 85 12.16 -2.12 -1.21
N LEU A 86 12.80 -3.18 -0.73
CA LEU A 86 14.25 -3.20 -0.48
C LEU A 86 15.05 -2.99 -1.77
N GLY A 87 14.65 -3.64 -2.86
CA GLY A 87 15.26 -3.46 -4.17
C GLY A 87 15.13 -2.03 -4.69
N LEU A 88 13.95 -1.42 -4.56
CA LEU A 88 13.73 -0.04 -5.01
C LEU A 88 14.48 0.98 -4.13
N GLN A 89 14.56 0.75 -2.82
CA GLN A 89 15.40 1.53 -1.92
C GLN A 89 16.88 1.45 -2.33
N ALA A 90 17.37 0.25 -2.67
CA ALA A 90 18.74 0.07 -3.12
C ALA A 90 19.01 0.74 -4.48
N LEU A 91 18.08 0.65 -5.44
CA LEU A 91 18.22 1.29 -6.77
C LEU A 91 18.18 2.82 -6.72
N THR A 92 17.55 3.38 -5.68
CA THR A 92 17.40 4.83 -5.53
C THR A 92 18.44 5.43 -4.57
N ALA A 93 19.35 4.60 -4.05
CA ALA A 93 20.50 5.02 -3.27
C ALA A 93 21.70 5.29 -4.20
N TYR A 94 21.85 6.53 -4.66
CA TYR A 94 23.02 6.97 -5.44
C TYR A 94 23.42 8.41 -5.10
N PRO A 95 24.70 8.79 -5.29
CA PRO A 95 25.16 10.16 -5.02
C PRO A 95 24.41 11.20 -5.86
N GLY A 96 23.89 12.24 -5.22
CA GLY A 96 23.11 13.29 -5.88
C GLY A 96 21.66 12.90 -6.22
N ALA A 97 21.11 11.87 -5.56
CA ALA A 97 19.70 11.54 -5.68
C ALA A 97 18.80 12.76 -5.35
N PRO A 98 17.83 13.12 -6.21
CA PRO A 98 16.96 14.27 -5.96
C PRO A 98 16.13 14.18 -4.67
N VAL A 99 15.90 12.95 -4.19
CA VAL A 99 15.25 12.67 -2.92
C VAL A 99 16.06 11.62 -2.17
N VAL A 100 16.46 11.95 -0.95
CA VAL A 100 17.35 11.14 -0.10
C VAL A 100 16.62 9.92 0.50
N THR A 101 15.29 9.98 0.59
CA THR A 101 14.46 8.94 1.22
C THR A 101 14.05 7.86 0.21
N GLY A 102 14.85 6.80 0.07
CA GLY A 102 14.58 5.71 -0.87
C GLY A 102 13.20 5.04 -0.70
N VAL A 103 12.61 5.09 0.50
CA VAL A 103 11.26 4.56 0.75
C VAL A 103 10.17 5.33 0.01
N LEU A 104 10.41 6.59 -0.37
CA LEU A 104 9.44 7.41 -1.10
C LEU A 104 8.98 6.70 -2.38
N TRP A 105 9.92 6.18 -3.16
CA TRP A 105 9.62 5.51 -4.43
C TRP A 105 8.81 4.23 -4.23
N ALA A 106 9.09 3.49 -3.15
CA ALA A 106 8.31 2.31 -2.79
C ALA A 106 6.88 2.69 -2.34
N ASN A 107 6.74 3.77 -1.58
CA ASN A 107 5.44 4.32 -1.16
C ASN A 107 4.61 4.80 -2.37
N VAL A 108 5.24 5.48 -3.32
CA VAL A 108 4.63 5.93 -4.59
C VAL A 108 4.20 4.72 -5.42
N GLY A 109 5.09 3.76 -5.65
CA GLY A 109 4.80 2.56 -6.45
C GLY A 109 3.68 1.71 -5.85
N GLY A 110 3.72 1.46 -4.54
CA GLY A 110 2.66 0.70 -3.87
C GLY A 110 1.33 1.44 -3.82
N SER A 111 1.33 2.77 -3.71
CA SER A 111 0.10 3.57 -3.77
C SER A 111 -0.50 3.61 -5.17
N LEU A 112 0.33 3.68 -6.23
CA LEU A 112 -0.10 3.56 -7.62
C LEU A 112 -0.81 2.23 -7.88
N LEU A 113 -0.16 1.12 -7.52
CA LEU A 113 -0.75 -0.21 -7.70
C LEU A 113 -2.02 -0.39 -6.87
N MET A 114 -2.05 0.13 -5.63
CA MET A 114 -3.26 0.16 -4.82
C MET A 114 -4.41 0.91 -5.52
N GLY A 115 -4.13 2.09 -6.08
CA GLY A 115 -5.09 2.88 -6.83
C GLY A 115 -5.64 2.15 -8.05
N PHE A 116 -4.74 1.50 -8.80
CA PHE A 116 -5.09 0.66 -9.94
C PHE A 116 -6.03 -0.48 -9.52
N PHE A 117 -5.68 -1.26 -8.50
CA PHE A 117 -6.50 -2.37 -8.04
C PHE A 117 -7.82 -1.90 -7.40
N LEU A 118 -7.90 -0.71 -6.80
CA LEU A 118 -9.15 -0.19 -6.24
C LEU A 118 -10.17 0.20 -7.31
N GLU A 119 -9.71 0.72 -8.45
CA GLU A 119 -10.59 1.21 -9.51
C GLU A 119 -10.89 0.17 -10.60
N ASP A 120 -9.95 -0.75 -10.86
CA ASP A 120 -10.13 -1.82 -11.85
C ASP A 120 -11.42 -2.62 -11.64
N LYS A 121 -12.11 -2.93 -12.74
CA LYS A 121 -13.36 -3.72 -12.73
C LYS A 121 -13.26 -4.99 -13.55
N ASN A 122 -12.22 -5.20 -14.35
CA ASN A 122 -12.20 -6.29 -15.33
C ASN A 122 -11.39 -7.49 -14.85
N LEU A 123 -10.36 -7.27 -14.02
CA LEU A 123 -9.41 -8.32 -13.63
C LEU A 123 -10.08 -9.52 -12.94
N PHE A 124 -11.15 -9.28 -12.16
CA PHE A 124 -11.86 -10.29 -11.39
C PHE A 124 -13.28 -10.58 -11.91
N ARG A 125 -13.55 -10.25 -13.19
CA ARG A 125 -14.90 -10.32 -13.80
C ARG A 125 -15.62 -11.63 -13.66
N GLU A 126 -14.90 -12.73 -13.83
CA GLU A 126 -15.48 -14.06 -13.87
C GLU A 126 -15.68 -14.69 -12.48
N GLU A 127 -14.93 -14.23 -11.48
CA GLU A 127 -15.07 -14.68 -10.09
C GLU A 127 -16.38 -14.19 -9.44
N TRP A 128 -17.05 -13.24 -10.09
CA TRP A 128 -18.33 -12.70 -9.67
C TRP A 128 -19.55 -13.54 -10.11
N GLY A 129 -19.39 -14.41 -11.11
CA GLY A 129 -20.50 -15.15 -11.71
C GLY A 129 -21.46 -14.25 -12.50
N ASP A 130 -22.00 -14.75 -13.60
CA ASP A 130 -23.00 -14.04 -14.40
C ASP A 130 -24.36 -14.07 -13.68
N VAL A 131 -24.56 -13.18 -12.70
CA VAL A 131 -25.83 -13.08 -11.95
C VAL A 131 -26.95 -12.45 -12.81
N ASN A 132 -26.64 -12.04 -14.05
CA ASN A 132 -27.56 -11.25 -14.87
C ASN A 132 -28.60 -12.02 -15.68
N GLN A 133 -28.69 -13.36 -15.62
CA GLN A 133 -29.70 -14.06 -16.43
C GLN A 133 -31.07 -14.31 -15.79
N ASN A 134 -31.27 -14.07 -14.48
CA ASN A 134 -32.55 -14.44 -13.84
C ASN A 134 -33.43 -13.28 -13.34
N ASN A 135 -33.02 -12.01 -13.50
CA ASN A 135 -33.78 -10.87 -12.95
C ASN A 135 -34.47 -9.96 -13.98
N ASN A 136 -34.54 -10.35 -15.25
CA ASN A 136 -35.24 -9.59 -16.29
C ASN A 136 -36.78 -9.53 -16.15
N ASN A 137 -37.34 -9.96 -15.02
CA ASN A 137 -38.79 -9.91 -14.80
C ASN A 137 -39.28 -8.84 -13.81
N ASN A 138 -38.43 -8.06 -13.14
CA ASN A 138 -38.92 -6.97 -12.27
C ASN A 138 -38.19 -5.67 -12.58
N GLY A 139 -38.90 -4.77 -13.28
CA GLY A 139 -38.49 -3.42 -13.64
C GLY A 139 -38.37 -2.46 -12.44
N THR A 140 -37.54 -2.80 -11.46
CA THR A 140 -37.04 -1.84 -10.48
C THR A 140 -35.64 -1.43 -10.94
N GLY A 141 -35.50 -0.20 -11.43
CA GLY A 141 -34.19 0.36 -11.76
C GLY A 141 -33.26 0.25 -10.57
N ILE A 142 -32.31 -0.69 -10.65
CA ILE A 142 -31.27 -0.83 -9.64
C ILE A 142 -30.38 0.40 -9.79
N ASP A 143 -30.27 1.20 -8.73
CA ASP A 143 -29.39 2.37 -8.70
C ASP A 143 -27.95 1.92 -9.04
N PRO A 144 -27.34 2.42 -10.13
CA PRO A 144 -25.96 2.09 -10.51
C PRO A 144 -24.95 2.34 -9.38
N SER A 145 -25.27 3.25 -8.46
CA SER A 145 -24.45 3.54 -7.27
C SER A 145 -24.46 2.41 -6.25
N ALA A 146 -25.60 1.72 -6.08
CA ALA A 146 -25.75 0.61 -5.14
C ALA A 146 -25.08 -0.66 -5.66
N GLU A 147 -25.17 -0.90 -6.97
CA GLU A 147 -24.50 -2.02 -7.64
C GLU A 147 -22.97 -1.89 -7.60
N SER A 148 -22.44 -0.70 -7.90
CA SER A 148 -21.00 -0.40 -7.78
C SER A 148 -20.46 -0.60 -6.36
N LYS A 149 -21.22 -0.21 -5.33
CA LYS A 149 -20.86 -0.43 -3.92
C LYS A 149 -20.83 -1.93 -3.57
N ARG A 150 -21.78 -2.72 -4.09
CA ARG A 150 -21.83 -4.17 -3.88
C ARG A 150 -20.68 -4.88 -4.59
N HIS A 151 -20.31 -4.44 -5.79
CA HIS A 151 -19.15 -4.97 -6.52
C HIS A 151 -17.84 -4.69 -5.76
N LYS A 152 -17.69 -3.48 -5.21
CA LYS A 152 -16.53 -3.12 -4.40
C LYS A 152 -16.43 -3.91 -3.09
N SER A 153 -17.54 -4.32 -2.46
CA SER A 153 -17.49 -5.12 -1.22
C SER A 153 -17.15 -6.58 -1.46
N ILE A 154 -17.65 -7.19 -2.54
CA ILE A 154 -17.33 -8.57 -2.92
C ILE A 154 -15.86 -8.68 -3.36
N LYS A 155 -15.35 -7.73 -4.15
CA LYS A 155 -13.94 -7.69 -4.59
C LYS A 155 -12.96 -7.82 -3.42
N LYS A 156 -13.27 -7.18 -2.29
CA LYS A 156 -12.45 -7.21 -1.07
C LYS A 156 -12.38 -8.57 -0.37
N THR A 157 -13.21 -9.53 -0.77
CA THR A 157 -13.24 -10.89 -0.20
C THR A 157 -12.46 -11.91 -1.03
N ILE A 158 -12.00 -11.52 -2.23
CA ILE A 158 -11.29 -12.39 -3.15
C ILE A 158 -9.85 -12.62 -2.62
N PRO A 159 -9.39 -13.87 -2.43
CA PRO A 159 -8.05 -14.18 -1.92
C PRO A 159 -6.92 -13.52 -2.70
N LEU A 160 -6.96 -13.57 -4.03
CA LEU A 160 -5.95 -12.96 -4.90
C LEU A 160 -5.94 -11.42 -4.77
N TYR A 161 -7.12 -10.79 -4.70
CA TYR A 161 -7.24 -9.35 -4.47
C TYR A 161 -6.64 -8.93 -3.12
N ILE A 162 -6.93 -9.69 -2.06
CA ILE A 162 -6.35 -9.49 -0.73
C ILE A 162 -4.81 -9.65 -0.81
N GLY A 163 -4.32 -10.65 -1.54
CA GLY A 163 -2.90 -10.85 -1.79
C GLY A 163 -2.23 -9.66 -2.48
N LEU A 164 -2.79 -9.15 -3.57
CA LEU A 164 -2.23 -8.03 -4.32
C LEU A 164 -2.30 -6.69 -3.56
N THR A 165 -3.42 -6.42 -2.90
CA THR A 165 -3.62 -5.15 -2.18
C THR A 165 -2.99 -5.19 -0.79
N THR A 166 -3.43 -6.11 0.05
CA THR A 166 -2.93 -6.22 1.42
C THR A 166 -1.53 -6.82 1.43
N GLY A 167 -1.28 -7.93 0.73
CA GLY A 167 0.06 -8.53 0.68
C GLY A 167 1.08 -7.62 -0.02
N PHE A 168 0.97 -7.47 -1.35
CA PHE A 168 2.01 -6.83 -2.16
C PHE A 168 2.05 -5.32 -1.93
N CYS A 169 0.99 -4.58 -2.29
CA CYS A 169 0.98 -3.12 -2.18
C CYS A 169 1.17 -2.67 -0.72
N GLY A 170 0.64 -3.43 0.23
CA GLY A 170 0.84 -3.20 1.64
C GLY A 170 2.30 -3.27 2.07
N CYS A 171 2.99 -4.39 1.79
CA CYS A 171 4.37 -4.63 2.22
C CYS A 171 5.42 -3.93 1.34
N PHE A 172 5.03 -3.54 0.12
CA PHE A 172 5.84 -2.69 -0.76
C PHE A 172 5.92 -1.26 -0.23
N THR A 173 4.88 -0.77 0.45
CA THR A 173 4.94 0.50 1.17
C THR A 173 5.37 0.31 2.62
N SER A 174 5.86 1.35 3.28
CA SER A 174 6.12 1.31 4.72
C SER A 174 5.89 2.67 5.36
N PHE A 175 4.97 2.72 6.33
CA PHE A 175 4.71 3.93 7.10
C PHE A 175 5.76 4.12 8.20
N SER A 176 6.20 3.05 8.88
CA SER A 176 7.22 3.13 9.93
C SER A 176 8.57 3.65 9.39
N SER A 177 8.97 3.22 8.19
CA SER A 177 10.19 3.72 7.53
C SER A 177 10.06 5.20 7.14
N PHE A 178 8.86 5.61 6.69
CA PHE A 178 8.57 7.02 6.43
C PHE A 178 8.69 7.88 7.71
N ILE A 179 8.20 7.40 8.85
CA ILE A 179 8.36 8.12 10.14
C ILE A 179 9.82 8.18 10.57
N ARG A 180 10.60 7.10 10.39
CA ARG A 180 12.05 7.12 10.62
C ARG A 180 12.71 8.22 9.80
N ASP A 181 12.39 8.33 8.52
CA ASP A 181 12.98 9.33 7.64
C ASP A 181 12.60 10.76 8.05
N ILE A 182 11.38 10.98 8.55
CA ILE A 182 10.98 12.25 9.15
C ILE A 182 11.80 12.57 10.40
N PHE A 183 12.01 11.58 11.28
CA PHE A 183 12.83 11.76 12.47
C PHE A 183 14.28 12.10 12.12
N LEU A 184 14.88 11.42 11.14
CA LEU A 184 16.24 11.72 10.68
C LEU A 184 16.35 13.11 10.04
N ALA A 185 15.31 13.56 9.35
CA ALA A 185 15.21 14.94 8.86
C ALA A 185 15.18 15.96 10.01
N LEU A 186 14.44 15.64 11.06
CA LEU A 186 14.33 16.47 12.27
C LEU A 186 15.66 16.53 13.04
N SER A 187 16.38 15.42 13.14
CA SER A 187 17.63 15.33 13.90
C SER A 187 18.88 15.75 13.13
N ASN A 188 18.74 16.17 11.86
CA ASN A 188 19.83 16.46 10.92
C ASN A 188 20.74 15.27 10.62
N ASP A 189 20.19 14.06 10.64
CA ASP A 189 20.91 12.81 10.33
C ASP A 189 20.50 12.21 8.97
N LEU A 190 19.89 13.00 8.09
CA LEU A 190 19.73 12.64 6.67
C LEU A 190 21.09 12.68 5.97
N SER A 191 21.28 11.81 4.97
CA SER A 191 22.52 11.67 4.19
C SER A 191 22.79 12.85 3.23
N ASP A 192 22.93 14.07 3.74
CA ASP A 192 23.61 15.21 3.07
C ASP A 192 23.90 16.35 4.09
N PRO A 193 25.18 16.65 4.42
CA PRO A 193 25.53 17.61 5.46
C PRO A 193 25.66 19.03 4.88
N SER A 194 24.55 19.75 4.71
CA SER A 194 24.59 21.20 4.44
C SER A 194 24.01 22.03 5.59
N THR A 195 24.94 22.54 6.42
CA THR A 195 24.86 23.60 7.46
C THR A 195 23.76 23.50 8.54
N PRO A 196 24.13 23.39 9.83
CA PRO A 196 23.21 23.14 10.93
C PRO A 196 22.61 24.45 11.49
N ASN A 197 21.49 24.91 10.94
CA ASN A 197 20.60 25.83 11.64
C ASN A 197 19.27 25.11 11.92
N GLY A 198 18.73 25.21 13.13
CA GLY A 198 17.50 24.52 13.53
C GLY A 198 16.27 24.83 12.65
N GLY A 199 16.27 25.96 11.94
CA GLY A 199 15.22 26.29 10.96
C GLY A 199 15.24 25.40 9.70
N TYR A 200 16.41 24.94 9.26
CA TYR A 200 16.53 24.04 8.10
C TYR A 200 16.02 22.63 8.42
N SER A 201 16.24 22.15 9.66
CA SER A 201 15.73 20.85 10.13
C SER A 201 14.20 20.79 10.13
N PHE A 202 13.54 21.88 10.52
CA PHE A 202 12.07 21.96 10.46
C PHE A 202 11.57 21.94 9.02
N MET A 203 12.20 22.71 8.12
CA MET A 203 11.82 22.72 6.69
C MET A 203 12.06 21.36 6.03
N ALA A 204 13.14 20.65 6.39
CA ALA A 204 13.40 19.30 5.93
C ALA A 204 12.33 18.31 6.39
N LEU A 205 11.93 18.35 7.67
CA LEU A 205 10.81 17.55 8.20
C LEU A 205 9.53 17.80 7.41
N VAL A 206 9.18 19.07 7.21
CA VAL A 206 7.94 19.44 6.50
C VAL A 206 8.01 18.99 5.05
N ALA A 207 9.16 19.12 4.39
CA ALA A 207 9.37 18.66 3.03
C ALA A 207 9.17 17.15 2.91
N VAL A 208 9.76 16.32 3.78
CA VAL A 208 9.60 14.86 3.75
C VAL A 208 8.12 14.47 3.91
N ILE A 209 7.39 15.12 4.82
CA ILE A 209 5.96 14.90 5.03
C ILE A 209 5.17 15.26 3.75
N LEU A 210 5.34 16.48 3.25
CA LEU A 210 4.56 16.98 2.12
C LEU A 210 4.83 16.17 0.85
N ILE A 211 6.10 15.91 0.54
CA ILE A 211 6.50 15.14 -0.64
C ILE A 211 5.92 13.73 -0.57
N THR A 212 6.09 13.03 0.56
CA THR A 212 5.62 11.63 0.67
C THR A 212 4.10 11.53 0.60
N VAL A 213 3.39 12.39 1.32
CA VAL A 213 1.92 12.37 1.35
C VAL A 213 1.34 12.79 0.00
N ALA A 214 1.85 13.88 -0.60
CA ALA A 214 1.33 14.39 -1.87
C ALA A 214 1.62 13.42 -3.02
N LEU A 215 2.84 12.89 -3.13
CA LEU A 215 3.17 11.94 -4.20
C LEU A 215 2.45 10.61 -4.03
N SER A 216 2.26 10.12 -2.80
CA SER A 216 1.51 8.87 -2.58
C SER A 216 0.02 9.02 -2.90
N LEU A 217 -0.61 10.16 -2.55
CA LEU A 217 -1.98 10.47 -2.95
C LEU A 217 -2.12 10.68 -4.46
N GLY A 218 -1.19 11.42 -5.07
CA GLY A 218 -1.14 11.61 -6.52
C GLY A 218 -0.97 10.29 -7.27
N ALA A 219 -0.09 9.42 -6.78
CA ALA A 219 0.12 8.08 -7.32
C ALA A 219 -1.13 7.21 -7.21
N LEU A 220 -1.84 7.24 -6.07
CA LEU A 220 -3.10 6.54 -5.89
C LEU A 220 -4.15 6.97 -6.93
N ILE A 221 -4.31 8.27 -7.14
CA ILE A 221 -5.26 8.82 -8.14
C ILE A 221 -4.82 8.44 -9.55
N PHE A 222 -3.52 8.56 -9.84
CA PHE A 222 -2.97 8.18 -11.13
C PHE A 222 -3.16 6.69 -11.43
N GLY A 223 -2.97 5.82 -10.44
CA GLY A 223 -3.24 4.39 -10.56
C GLY A 223 -4.69 4.11 -10.91
N ALA A 224 -5.64 4.82 -10.29
CA ALA A 224 -7.07 4.70 -10.63
C ALA A 224 -7.34 5.13 -12.08
N HIS A 225 -6.75 6.25 -12.54
CA HIS A 225 -6.87 6.68 -13.93
C HIS A 225 -6.25 5.67 -14.91
N LEU A 226 -5.12 5.07 -14.53
CA LEU A 226 -4.46 4.04 -15.33
C LEU A 226 -5.33 2.80 -15.48
N ALA A 227 -6.05 2.40 -14.42
CA ALA A 227 -7.00 1.29 -14.50
C ALA A 227 -8.13 1.57 -15.51
N LEU A 228 -8.67 2.79 -15.51
CA LEU A 228 -9.70 3.20 -16.48
C LEU A 228 -9.15 3.27 -17.91
N ALA A 229 -7.93 3.76 -18.09
CA ALA A 229 -7.29 3.85 -19.41
C ALA A 229 -6.97 2.46 -19.99
N LEU A 230 -6.60 1.50 -19.14
CA LEU A 230 -6.30 0.13 -19.54
C LEU A 230 -7.53 -0.81 -19.50
N ASP A 231 -8.71 -0.30 -19.14
CA ASP A 231 -9.95 -1.07 -19.12
C ASP A 231 -10.20 -1.85 -20.42
N PRO A 232 -9.98 -1.29 -21.63
CA PRO A 232 -10.16 -2.03 -22.89
C PRO A 232 -9.14 -3.15 -23.14
N LEU A 233 -7.99 -3.10 -22.47
CA LEU A 233 -6.86 -4.01 -22.69
C LEU A 233 -6.70 -5.05 -21.56
N THR A 234 -7.39 -4.87 -20.44
CA THR A 234 -7.24 -5.74 -19.27
C THR A 234 -8.01 -7.05 -19.45
N PRO A 235 -7.33 -8.21 -19.55
CA PRO A 235 -8.01 -9.49 -19.63
C PRO A 235 -8.63 -9.86 -18.27
N SER A 236 -9.75 -10.58 -18.29
CA SER A 236 -10.31 -11.21 -17.09
C SER A 236 -9.50 -12.46 -16.73
N PHE A 237 -9.26 -12.68 -15.44
CA PHE A 237 -8.71 -13.97 -14.99
C PHE A 237 -9.77 -15.07 -15.09
N PRO A 238 -9.49 -16.19 -15.77
CA PRO A 238 -10.47 -17.25 -15.91
C PRO A 238 -10.72 -17.94 -14.57
N PHE A 239 -11.94 -17.86 -14.03
CA PHE A 239 -12.26 -18.34 -12.67
C PHE A 239 -11.86 -19.81 -12.45
N ARG A 240 -12.14 -20.68 -13.43
CA ARG A 240 -11.79 -22.10 -13.38
C ARG A 240 -10.29 -22.34 -13.35
N PHE A 241 -9.53 -21.53 -14.09
CA PHE A 241 -8.08 -21.64 -14.15
C PHE A 241 -7.45 -21.18 -12.83
N THR A 242 -7.90 -20.05 -12.29
CA THR A 242 -7.45 -19.53 -11.00
C THR A 242 -7.67 -20.57 -9.90
N ARG A 243 -8.89 -21.10 -9.78
CA ARG A 243 -9.25 -22.05 -8.73
C ARG A 243 -8.57 -23.41 -8.86
N ARG A 244 -8.35 -23.89 -10.09
CA ARG A 244 -7.78 -25.22 -10.34
C ARG A 244 -6.26 -25.25 -10.28
N PHE A 245 -5.60 -24.17 -10.71
CA PHE A 245 -4.14 -24.16 -10.89
C PHE A 245 -3.46 -23.08 -10.06
N ILE A 246 -3.96 -21.85 -10.07
CA ILE A 246 -3.29 -20.74 -9.39
C ILE A 246 -3.41 -20.88 -7.86
N ASP A 247 -4.61 -21.14 -7.33
CA ASP A 247 -4.82 -21.25 -5.88
C ASP A 247 -3.95 -22.34 -5.23
N PRO A 248 -3.88 -23.58 -5.75
CA PRO A 248 -2.96 -24.60 -5.21
C PRO A 248 -1.48 -24.25 -5.41
N LEU A 249 -1.13 -23.62 -6.54
CA LEU A 249 0.25 -23.20 -6.82
C LEU A 249 0.74 -22.21 -5.77
N PHE A 250 -0.09 -21.23 -5.39
CA PHE A 250 0.29 -20.22 -4.38
C PHE A 250 0.40 -20.79 -2.96
N ILE A 251 -0.23 -21.92 -2.63
CA ILE A 251 0.07 -22.65 -1.39
C ILE A 251 1.52 -23.11 -1.40
N VAL A 252 1.93 -23.81 -2.46
CA VAL A 252 3.29 -24.35 -2.57
C VAL A 252 4.30 -23.21 -2.64
N LEU A 253 4.05 -22.19 -3.45
CA LEU A 253 4.96 -21.05 -3.60
C LEU A 253 5.04 -20.20 -2.33
N GLY A 254 3.91 -19.83 -1.72
CA GLY A 254 3.91 -18.97 -0.54
C GLY A 254 4.62 -19.62 0.64
N TRP A 255 4.14 -20.79 1.06
CA TRP A 255 4.71 -21.51 2.21
C TRP A 255 6.10 -22.09 1.90
N GLY A 256 6.34 -22.56 0.68
CA GLY A 256 7.64 -23.06 0.25
C GLY A 256 8.70 -21.97 0.23
N CYS A 257 8.42 -20.79 -0.33
CA CYS A 257 9.34 -19.66 -0.30
C CYS A 257 9.59 -19.15 1.13
N TRP A 258 8.57 -19.13 1.99
CA TRP A 258 8.74 -18.69 3.37
C TRP A 258 9.60 -19.67 4.19
N LEU A 259 9.33 -20.97 4.06
CA LEU A 259 10.15 -22.03 4.68
C LEU A 259 11.59 -22.01 4.12
N GLY A 260 11.74 -21.82 2.81
CA GLY A 260 13.04 -21.65 2.16
C GLY A 260 13.81 -20.45 2.72
N ALA A 261 13.15 -19.31 2.95
CA ALA A 261 13.77 -18.15 3.58
C ALA A 261 14.23 -18.45 5.02
N VAL A 262 13.45 -19.21 5.80
CA VAL A 262 13.86 -19.66 7.14
C VAL A 262 15.10 -20.55 7.07
N PHE A 263 15.15 -21.50 6.14
CA PHE A 263 16.33 -22.34 5.95
C PHE A 263 17.55 -21.55 5.48
N LEU A 264 17.39 -20.59 4.56
CA LEU A 264 18.46 -19.68 4.16
C LEU A 264 18.92 -18.78 5.32
N ALA A 265 18.03 -18.43 6.24
CA ALA A 265 18.39 -17.68 7.44
C ALA A 265 19.22 -18.54 8.41
N ILE A 266 18.95 -19.83 8.55
CA ILE A 266 19.67 -20.74 9.45
C ILE A 266 21.01 -21.20 8.82
N TRP A 267 20.99 -21.53 7.53
CA TRP A 267 22.12 -22.01 6.75
C TRP A 267 22.38 -21.06 5.57
N PRO A 268 23.01 -19.91 5.82
CA PRO A 268 23.29 -18.96 4.75
C PRO A 268 24.36 -19.54 3.81
N PRO A 269 24.27 -19.31 2.48
CA PRO A 269 25.19 -19.90 1.50
C PRO A 269 26.65 -19.51 1.72
N ASP A 270 26.87 -18.29 2.20
CA ASP A 270 28.15 -17.65 2.47
C ASP A 270 28.77 -18.02 3.83
N ARG A 271 28.16 -18.95 4.59
CA ARG A 271 28.62 -19.35 5.94
C ARG A 271 30.09 -19.80 6.00
N HIS A 272 30.59 -20.38 4.91
CA HIS A 272 31.95 -20.92 4.83
C HIS A 272 32.89 -20.05 4.01
N ASP A 273 32.41 -18.91 3.49
CA ASP A 273 33.25 -17.96 2.78
C ASP A 273 34.00 -17.08 3.79
N ASN A 274 35.22 -16.69 3.45
CA ASN A 274 36.05 -15.81 4.29
C ASN A 274 35.55 -14.34 4.27
N GLY A 275 34.39 -14.06 3.68
CA GLY A 275 33.81 -12.73 3.49
C GLY A 275 32.69 -12.40 4.48
N PRO A 276 32.17 -11.16 4.47
CA PRO A 276 31.02 -10.77 5.29
C PRO A 276 29.74 -11.51 4.88
N GLU A 277 28.90 -11.90 5.84
CA GLU A 277 27.58 -12.51 5.54
C GLU A 277 26.62 -11.45 4.96
N PHE A 278 26.42 -11.42 3.64
CA PHE A 278 25.60 -10.39 2.97
C PHE A 278 24.13 -10.81 2.83
N TRP A 279 23.86 -12.11 2.68
CA TRP A 279 22.52 -12.61 2.35
C TRP A 279 21.54 -12.45 3.52
N ARG A 280 22.02 -12.71 4.74
CA ARG A 280 21.21 -12.66 5.97
C ARG A 280 20.67 -11.27 6.27
N GLY A 281 21.58 -10.29 6.33
CA GLY A 281 21.26 -8.92 6.74
C GLY A 281 20.44 -8.13 5.72
N ARG A 282 20.66 -8.36 4.42
CA ARG A 282 20.08 -7.49 3.39
C ARG A 282 18.64 -7.81 3.01
N ALA A 283 18.26 -9.08 3.04
CA ALA A 283 16.94 -9.48 2.57
C ALA A 283 16.34 -10.69 3.30
N VAL A 284 17.17 -11.68 3.67
CA VAL A 284 16.63 -12.96 4.17
C VAL A 284 15.87 -12.79 5.48
N PHE A 285 16.44 -12.09 6.49
CA PHE A 285 15.69 -11.86 7.73
C PHE A 285 14.42 -11.01 7.50
N ALA A 286 14.48 -10.00 6.63
CA ALA A 286 13.32 -9.21 6.29
C ALA A 286 12.19 -10.06 5.67
N VAL A 287 12.54 -10.97 4.75
CA VAL A 287 11.61 -11.91 4.13
C VAL A 287 11.03 -12.91 5.13
N VAL A 288 11.82 -13.37 6.11
CA VAL A 288 11.34 -14.24 7.20
C VAL A 288 10.28 -13.53 8.05
N PHE A 289 10.52 -12.27 8.40
CA PHE A 289 9.64 -11.50 9.29
C PHE A 289 8.45 -10.83 8.57
N ALA A 290 8.52 -10.62 7.25
CA ALA A 290 7.50 -9.92 6.48
C ALA A 290 6.09 -10.55 6.56
N PRO A 291 5.90 -11.88 6.38
CA PRO A 291 4.58 -12.48 6.50
C PRO A 291 3.92 -12.27 7.87
N LEU A 292 4.71 -12.25 8.95
CA LEU A 292 4.19 -12.02 10.30
C LEU A 292 3.63 -10.60 10.45
N GLY A 293 4.35 -9.60 9.94
CA GLY A 293 3.87 -8.22 9.92
C GLY A 293 2.61 -8.08 9.06
N CYS A 294 2.60 -8.72 7.89
CA CYS A 294 1.44 -8.71 6.99
C CYS A 294 0.20 -9.37 7.62
N PHE A 295 0.34 -10.48 8.33
CA PHE A 295 -0.76 -11.12 9.04
C PHE A 295 -1.31 -10.25 10.15
N LEU A 296 -0.43 -9.63 10.95
CA LEU A 296 -0.84 -8.69 11.99
C LEU A 296 -1.72 -7.58 11.38
N ARG A 297 -1.24 -6.95 10.31
CA ARG A 297 -2.00 -5.93 9.58
C ARG A 297 -3.34 -6.45 9.09
N TYR A 298 -3.34 -7.58 8.39
CA TYR A 298 -4.56 -8.16 7.83
C TYR A 298 -5.63 -8.41 8.90
N TYR A 299 -5.28 -9.10 9.99
CA TYR A 299 -6.25 -9.46 11.02
C TYR A 299 -6.71 -8.25 11.84
N VAL A 300 -5.80 -7.35 12.23
CA VAL A 300 -6.16 -6.16 13.01
C VAL A 300 -7.04 -5.20 12.19
N SER A 301 -6.69 -4.96 10.92
CA SER A 301 -7.50 -4.14 10.03
C SER A 301 -8.88 -4.74 9.78
N LEU A 302 -8.98 -6.07 9.64
CA LEU A 302 -10.26 -6.76 9.48
C LEU A 302 -11.18 -6.58 10.69
N VAL A 303 -10.63 -6.61 11.91
CA VAL A 303 -11.41 -6.50 13.15
C VAL A 303 -11.76 -5.06 13.51
N LEU A 304 -10.83 -4.11 13.33
CA LEU A 304 -10.96 -2.75 13.88
C LEU A 304 -11.40 -1.69 12.87
N ASN A 305 -11.09 -1.82 11.57
CA ASN A 305 -11.47 -0.77 10.60
C ASN A 305 -13.00 -0.66 10.43
N ALA A 306 -13.74 -1.76 10.61
CA ALA A 306 -15.20 -1.75 10.56
C ALA A 306 -15.86 -1.10 11.79
N ARG A 307 -15.13 -0.88 12.89
CA ARG A 307 -15.69 -0.38 14.15
C ARG A 307 -15.96 1.13 14.14
N LEU A 308 -15.11 1.90 13.46
CA LEU A 308 -15.19 3.37 13.42
C LEU A 308 -15.10 3.86 11.97
N PRO A 309 -16.23 4.06 11.26
CA PRO A 309 -16.22 4.48 9.86
C PRO A 309 -15.57 5.86 9.60
N ALA A 310 -15.48 6.70 10.63
CA ALA A 310 -14.85 8.01 10.55
C ALA A 310 -13.33 7.97 10.76
N PHE A 311 -12.79 6.88 11.32
CA PHE A 311 -11.38 6.75 11.67
C PHE A 311 -10.95 5.29 11.54
N PRO A 312 -10.20 4.91 10.49
CA PRO A 312 -9.73 3.54 10.26
C PRO A 312 -8.78 3.05 11.37
N LEU A 313 -9.38 2.54 12.45
CA LEU A 313 -8.67 2.28 13.71
C LEU A 313 -7.64 1.16 13.60
N GLY A 314 -7.90 0.14 12.78
CA GLY A 314 -6.98 -0.98 12.59
C GLY A 314 -5.71 -0.55 11.86
N THR A 315 -5.85 0.17 10.75
CA THR A 315 -4.70 0.71 9.99
C THR A 315 -3.90 1.68 10.85
N PHE A 316 -4.57 2.57 11.59
CA PHE A 316 -3.92 3.42 12.59
C PHE A 316 -3.11 2.59 13.61
N ALA A 317 -3.75 1.62 14.26
CA ALA A 317 -3.15 0.85 15.34
C ALA A 317 -1.90 0.09 14.89
N VAL A 318 -1.93 -0.56 13.73
CA VAL A 318 -0.76 -1.30 13.22
C VAL A 318 0.34 -0.36 12.74
N ASN A 319 0.01 0.80 12.17
CA ASN A 319 1.00 1.81 11.82
C ASN A 319 1.72 2.35 13.07
N ILE A 320 1.00 2.68 14.14
CA ILE A 320 1.62 3.15 15.39
C ILE A 320 2.45 2.02 16.03
N PHE A 321 1.88 0.82 16.18
CA PHE A 321 2.55 -0.31 16.81
C PHE A 321 3.84 -0.71 16.08
N GLY A 322 3.79 -0.85 14.75
CA GLY A 322 4.98 -1.15 13.96
C GLY A 322 6.01 -0.02 13.98
N THR A 323 5.59 1.23 14.09
CA THR A 323 6.52 2.37 14.23
C THR A 323 7.24 2.35 15.58
N ILE A 324 6.54 2.02 16.67
CA ILE A 324 7.16 1.88 18.01
C ILE A 324 8.21 0.77 18.00
N ILE A 325 7.89 -0.40 17.43
CA ILE A 325 8.85 -1.50 17.33
C ILE A 325 10.03 -1.12 16.44
N LEU A 326 9.78 -0.42 15.33
CA LEU A 326 10.87 0.06 14.47
C LEU A 326 11.80 1.00 15.23
N ALA A 327 11.26 1.98 15.99
CA ALA A 327 12.07 2.89 16.80
C ALA A 327 12.92 2.15 17.84
N MET A 328 12.33 1.18 18.56
CA MET A 328 13.08 0.36 19.53
C MET A 328 14.20 -0.45 18.87
N CYS A 329 13.93 -1.09 17.72
CA CYS A 329 14.94 -1.85 17.00
C CYS A 329 16.04 -0.95 16.42
N TYR A 330 15.66 0.25 15.95
CA TYR A 330 16.59 1.25 15.44
C TYR A 330 17.55 1.70 16.54
N ASP A 331 17.04 1.97 17.75
CA ASP A 331 17.87 2.33 18.90
C ASP A 331 18.86 1.23 19.24
N LEU A 332 18.39 0.00 19.40
CA LEU A 332 19.25 -1.15 19.71
C LEU A 332 20.32 -1.39 18.63
N GLN A 333 20.00 -1.08 17.37
CA GLN A 333 20.94 -1.22 16.26
C GLN A 333 22.05 -0.17 16.29
N HIS A 334 21.81 1.00 16.90
CA HIS A 334 22.76 2.12 16.97
C HIS A 334 23.46 2.24 18.34
N VAL A 335 23.32 1.24 19.22
CA VAL A 335 24.00 1.15 20.52
C VAL A 335 25.23 0.24 20.43
N ASP A 336 26.35 0.75 20.94
CA ASP A 336 27.62 0.03 21.03
C ASP A 336 27.48 -1.28 21.82
N GLY A 337 27.97 -2.38 21.26
CA GLY A 337 27.91 -3.71 21.86
C GLY A 337 26.61 -4.49 21.64
N ILE A 338 25.58 -3.89 21.01
CA ILE A 338 24.33 -4.60 20.66
C ILE A 338 24.21 -4.80 19.15
N GLY A 339 24.12 -3.71 18.39
CA GLY A 339 24.04 -3.72 16.93
C GLY A 339 25.07 -2.82 16.24
N ALA A 340 25.74 -1.97 17.02
CA ALA A 340 26.81 -1.10 16.56
C ALA A 340 28.14 -1.45 17.27
N SER A 341 29.25 -1.03 16.67
CA SER A 341 30.59 -1.19 17.25
C SER A 341 31.39 0.09 17.03
N SER A 342 31.95 0.64 18.10
CA SER A 342 32.91 1.74 18.00
C SER A 342 34.22 1.29 17.33
N VAL A 343 34.82 2.19 16.52
CA VAL A 343 36.02 1.91 15.72
C VAL A 343 37.19 1.55 16.65
N GLY A 344 37.62 0.28 16.61
CA GLY A 344 38.78 -0.19 17.38
C GLY A 344 38.70 -1.66 17.81
N TYR A 345 37.49 -2.22 17.93
CA TYR A 345 37.27 -3.64 18.18
C TYR A 345 36.53 -4.25 16.97
N GLY A 346 37.07 -5.33 16.41
CA GLY A 346 36.35 -6.10 15.39
C GLY A 346 35.02 -6.58 15.95
N ALA A 347 33.92 -6.31 15.24
CA ALA A 347 32.59 -6.73 15.70
C ALA A 347 32.53 -8.26 15.81
N SER A 348 32.13 -8.76 16.98
CA SER A 348 31.92 -10.20 17.15
C SER A 348 30.80 -10.71 16.23
N SER A 349 30.86 -11.97 15.81
CA SER A 349 29.83 -12.59 14.97
C SER A 349 28.42 -12.52 15.61
N SER A 350 28.35 -12.48 16.94
CA SER A 350 27.10 -12.27 17.69
C SER A 350 26.51 -10.87 17.52
N ILE A 351 27.36 -9.82 17.54
CA ILE A 351 26.90 -8.43 17.33
C ILE A 351 26.44 -8.24 15.89
N LEU A 352 27.15 -8.84 14.92
CA LEU A 352 26.72 -8.83 13.52
C LEU A 352 25.35 -9.49 13.35
N THR A 353 25.16 -10.69 13.89
CA THR A 353 23.88 -11.41 13.80
C THR A 353 22.75 -10.61 14.47
N SER A 354 23.02 -10.03 15.65
CA SER A 354 22.07 -9.14 16.36
C SER A 354 21.65 -7.96 15.48
N CYS A 355 22.61 -7.25 14.88
CA CYS A 355 22.33 -6.14 13.97
C CYS A 355 21.48 -6.57 12.77
N GLN A 356 21.80 -7.71 12.15
CA GLN A 356 21.08 -8.25 11.00
C GLN A 356 19.64 -8.68 11.35
N VAL A 357 19.43 -9.25 12.53
CA VAL A 357 18.08 -9.61 13.02
C VAL A 357 17.27 -8.34 13.27
N LEU A 358 17.85 -7.31 13.89
CA LEU A 358 17.19 -6.02 14.10
C LEU A 358 16.79 -5.38 12.75
N ALA A 359 17.70 -5.38 11.76
CA ALA A 359 17.40 -4.96 10.39
C ALA A 359 16.21 -5.74 9.80
N GLY A 360 16.22 -7.06 9.95
CA GLY A 360 15.13 -7.93 9.51
C GLY A 360 13.79 -7.65 10.18
N VAL A 361 13.76 -7.29 11.47
CA VAL A 361 12.52 -6.89 12.14
C VAL A 361 12.03 -5.54 11.64
N MET A 362 12.92 -4.55 11.49
CA MET A 362 12.57 -3.22 10.99
C MET A 362 12.05 -3.28 9.55
N ASP A 363 12.81 -3.91 8.66
CA ASP A 363 12.48 -3.97 7.24
C ASP A 363 11.49 -5.08 6.91
N GLY A 364 11.45 -6.18 7.63
CA GLY A 364 10.49 -7.25 7.42
C GLY A 364 9.18 -6.99 8.14
N PHE A 365 9.19 -7.17 9.46
CA PHE A 365 7.98 -7.11 10.30
C PHE A 365 7.36 -5.72 10.30
N CYS A 366 8.08 -4.68 10.73
CA CYS A 366 7.53 -3.33 10.83
C CYS A 366 7.20 -2.76 9.45
N GLY A 367 8.07 -3.02 8.48
CA GLY A 367 7.86 -2.67 7.07
C GLY A 367 6.58 -3.27 6.48
N SER A 368 6.22 -4.50 6.85
CA SER A 368 5.03 -5.21 6.33
C SER A 368 3.75 -5.02 7.17
N ALA A 369 3.92 -4.74 8.47
CA ALA A 369 2.82 -4.43 9.40
C ALA A 369 2.27 -3.03 9.18
N THR A 370 3.15 -2.08 8.85
CA THR A 370 2.77 -0.70 8.57
C THR A 370 2.59 -0.46 7.07
N THR A 371 1.77 0.51 6.66
CA THR A 371 1.51 0.76 5.24
C THR A 371 1.12 2.20 4.94
N ILE A 372 1.62 2.71 3.82
CA ILE A 372 1.20 4.00 3.23
C ILE A 372 0.08 3.78 2.23
N SER A 373 0.13 2.73 1.41
CA SER A 373 -0.85 2.51 0.33
C SER A 373 -2.29 2.37 0.84
N THR A 374 -2.51 1.60 1.91
CA THR A 374 -3.84 1.50 2.52
C THR A 374 -4.22 2.80 3.23
N TRP A 375 -3.27 3.45 3.92
CA TRP A 375 -3.51 4.70 4.65
C TRP A 375 -3.93 5.84 3.71
N VAL A 376 -3.26 6.03 2.56
CA VAL A 376 -3.66 7.06 1.58
C VAL A 376 -4.96 6.71 0.85
N ALA A 377 -5.23 5.42 0.61
CA ALA A 377 -6.50 4.98 0.08
C ALA A 377 -7.67 5.31 1.03
N GLU A 378 -7.46 5.13 2.33
CA GLU A 378 -8.43 5.51 3.36
C GLU A 378 -8.60 7.04 3.46
N LEU A 379 -7.50 7.81 3.42
CA LEU A 379 -7.56 9.27 3.40
C LEU A 379 -8.38 9.79 2.20
N ASN A 380 -8.19 9.20 1.03
CA ASN A 380 -8.94 9.56 -0.16
C ASN A 380 -10.41 9.10 -0.08
N GLY A 381 -10.66 7.94 0.54
CA GLY A 381 -11.97 7.29 0.62
C GLY A 381 -12.90 7.76 1.75
N LEU A 382 -12.39 8.47 2.76
CA LEU A 382 -13.21 9.01 3.85
C LEU A 382 -14.22 10.06 3.33
N SER A 383 -15.48 9.89 3.73
CA SER A 383 -16.60 10.70 3.22
C SER A 383 -16.51 12.19 3.57
N ARG A 384 -15.94 12.51 4.74
CA ARG A 384 -15.75 13.90 5.19
C ARG A 384 -14.26 14.25 5.17
N ARG A 385 -13.92 15.32 4.45
CA ARG A 385 -12.54 15.81 4.35
C ARG A 385 -11.93 16.16 5.70
N ARG A 386 -12.73 16.70 6.63
CA ARG A 386 -12.28 16.97 8.01
C ARG A 386 -11.78 15.71 8.73
N HIS A 387 -12.46 14.57 8.56
CA HIS A 387 -12.03 13.32 9.15
C HIS A 387 -10.75 12.80 8.48
N ALA A 388 -10.60 12.95 7.17
CA ALA A 388 -9.37 12.59 6.47
C ALA A 388 -8.17 13.40 6.97
N TYR A 389 -8.31 14.73 7.06
CA TYR A 389 -7.23 15.58 7.59
C TYR A 389 -6.89 15.23 9.03
N PHE A 390 -7.89 15.06 9.90
CA PHE A 390 -7.67 14.66 11.29
C PHE A 390 -7.00 13.29 11.41
N TYR A 391 -7.49 12.28 10.68
CA TYR A 391 -6.90 10.94 10.65
C TYR A 391 -5.45 10.98 10.19
N GLY A 392 -5.17 11.72 9.10
CA GLY A 392 -3.84 11.84 8.54
C GLY A 392 -2.86 12.52 9.48
N THR A 393 -3.23 13.68 10.03
CA THR A 393 -2.36 14.44 10.95
C THR A 393 -2.13 13.70 12.27
N VAL A 394 -3.15 13.07 12.84
CA VAL A 394 -3.01 12.27 14.07
C VAL A 394 -2.13 11.05 13.84
N SER A 395 -2.26 10.37 12.70
CA SER A 395 -1.41 9.22 12.36
C SER A 395 0.07 9.59 12.34
N ILE A 396 0.43 10.68 11.65
CA ILE A 396 1.82 11.15 11.58
C ILE A 396 2.28 11.68 12.93
N GLY A 397 1.49 12.53 13.59
CA GLY A 397 1.87 13.19 14.84
C GLY A 397 2.10 12.21 15.99
N VAL A 398 1.21 11.23 16.17
CA VAL A 398 1.37 10.20 17.22
C VAL A 398 2.58 9.32 16.93
N ALA A 399 2.74 8.86 15.68
CA ALA A 399 3.85 8.00 15.30
C ALA A 399 5.21 8.70 15.48
N LEU A 400 5.32 9.94 15.01
CA LEU A 400 6.52 10.76 15.17
C LEU A 400 6.78 11.06 16.66
N GLY A 401 5.74 11.36 17.44
CA GLY A 401 5.88 11.59 18.89
C GLY A 401 6.51 10.41 19.61
N PHE A 402 6.03 9.18 19.34
CA PHE A 402 6.64 7.97 19.90
C PHE A 402 8.07 7.77 19.40
N PHE A 403 8.32 7.97 18.11
CA PHE A 403 9.67 7.83 17.55
C PHE A 403 10.67 8.79 18.19
N VAL A 404 10.27 10.06 18.39
CA VAL A 404 11.07 11.08 19.06
C VAL A 404 11.33 10.71 20.52
N ILE A 405 10.34 10.21 21.25
CA ILE A 405 10.52 9.82 22.65
C ILE A 405 11.51 8.66 22.78
N ILE A 406 11.38 7.65 21.91
CA ILE A 406 12.21 6.44 21.95
C ILE A 406 13.61 6.81 21.44
N THR A 407 13.72 7.12 20.15
CA THR A 407 15.00 7.30 19.46
C THR A 407 15.67 8.64 19.70
N GLY A 408 14.89 9.71 19.88
CA GLY A 408 15.44 11.01 20.26
C GLY A 408 16.14 10.97 21.61
N SER A 409 15.66 10.15 22.56
CA SER A 409 16.31 9.98 23.86
C SER A 409 17.75 9.48 23.72
N LEU A 410 18.00 8.46 22.89
CA LEU A 410 19.34 7.96 22.60
C LEU A 410 20.16 8.99 21.82
N ARG A 411 19.58 9.54 20.75
CA ARG A 411 20.27 10.47 19.83
C ARG A 411 20.82 11.70 20.52
N TRP A 412 20.05 12.30 21.43
CA TRP A 412 20.41 13.56 22.07
C TRP A 412 21.19 13.37 23.38
N THR A 413 21.19 12.18 23.97
CA THR A 413 21.97 11.91 25.20
C THR A 413 23.33 11.28 24.94
N ARG A 414 23.40 10.26 24.07
CA ARG A 414 24.65 9.52 23.76
C ARG A 414 25.09 9.61 22.32
N GLY A 415 24.18 9.96 21.40
CA GLY A 415 24.46 9.92 19.96
C GLY A 415 24.36 8.50 19.38
N PHE A 416 24.34 8.42 18.06
CA PHE A 416 24.31 7.13 17.35
C PHE A 416 25.71 6.61 17.07
N VAL A 417 25.87 5.30 17.17
CA VAL A 417 27.05 4.57 16.69
C VAL A 417 26.67 3.84 15.40
N GLU A 418 27.59 3.77 14.43
CA GLU A 418 27.32 3.12 13.15
C GLU A 418 27.00 1.61 13.33
N PRO A 419 25.87 1.13 12.77
CA PRO A 419 25.54 -0.29 12.72
C PRO A 419 26.63 -1.12 12.03
N VAL A 420 26.89 -2.31 12.56
CA VAL A 420 27.90 -3.22 11.96
C VAL A 420 27.40 -3.96 10.72
N CYS A 421 26.07 -4.07 10.57
CA CYS A 421 25.43 -4.68 9.41
C CYS A 421 25.19 -3.61 8.34
N LYS A 422 25.96 -3.69 7.24
CA LYS A 422 25.90 -2.76 6.10
C LYS A 422 25.20 -3.35 4.87
#